data_AF-A0A1S3QJ64-F1
#
_entry.id   AF-A0A1S3QJ64-F1
#
_cell.length_a   1.000
_cell.length_b   1.000
_cell.length_c   1.000
_cell.angle_alpha   90.00
_cell.angle_beta   90.00
_cell.angle_gamma   90.00
#
_symmetry.space_group_name_H-M   'P 1'
#
loop_
_entity.id
_entity.type
_entity.pdbx_description
1 polymer ?
#
loop_
_entity_poly.entity_id
_entity_poly.type
_entity_poly.pdbx_seq_one_letter_code
_entity_poly.pdbx_strand_id
1 'polypeptide(L)'
;MLNRQDLFTVHMAARIIAKLAAWGRDLMEGSDLNYYFNWIKTQLSSQKLHGTGPDSSGQGTISPSESSQYVQCVAGCLQLMLRVNEYRFAWVEADGVNW
;
A
#
# COMPACT_ATOMS: atom_id res chain seq x y z
N MET A 1 -12.25 -1.84 -6.93
CA MET A 1 -11.76 -3.08 -6.27
C MET A 1 -10.94 -2.80 -5.02
N LEU A 2 -10.10 -1.76 -4.98
CA LEU A 2 -9.34 -1.33 -3.79
C LEU A 2 -10.17 -0.67 -2.67
N ASN A 3 -11.48 -0.49 -2.88
CA ASN A 3 -12.39 0.19 -1.93
C ASN A 3 -13.35 -0.80 -1.22
N ARG A 4 -13.07 -2.10 -1.26
CA ARG A 4 -13.86 -3.13 -0.52
C ARG A 4 -13.27 -3.33 0.87
N GLN A 5 -14.14 -3.62 1.85
CA GLN A 5 -13.80 -3.89 3.27
C GLN A 5 -13.03 -5.20 3.51
N ASP A 6 -12.78 -6.01 2.49
CA ASP A 6 -12.03 -7.27 2.63
C ASP A 6 -10.52 -7.04 2.46
N LEU A 7 -9.81 -7.04 3.59
CA LEU A 7 -8.35 -6.92 3.66
C LEU A 7 -7.62 -7.95 2.79
N PHE A 8 -8.14 -9.18 2.68
CA PHE A 8 -7.51 -10.23 1.88
C PHE A 8 -7.56 -9.90 0.38
N THR A 9 -8.75 -9.51 -0.10
CA THR A 9 -8.94 -9.11 -1.50
C THR A 9 -8.09 -7.89 -1.85
N VAL A 10 -8.05 -6.89 -0.95
CA VAL A 10 -7.25 -5.66 -1.15
C VAL A 10 -5.75 -5.99 -1.21
N HIS A 11 -5.27 -6.83 -0.30
CA HIS A 11 -3.88 -7.30 -0.27
C HIS A 11 -3.49 -8.04 -1.55
N MET A 12 -4.32 -8.97 -2.00
CA MET A 12 -4.08 -9.73 -3.23
C MET A 12 -4.11 -8.82 -4.47
N ALA A 13 -5.06 -7.88 -4.54
CA ALA A 13 -5.13 -6.92 -5.63
C ALA A 13 -3.90 -6.01 -5.70
N ALA A 14 -3.43 -5.48 -4.57
CA ALA A 14 -2.24 -4.65 -4.51
C ALA A 14 -0.99 -5.39 -5.02
N ARG A 15 -0.80 -6.65 -4.63
CA ARG A 15 0.32 -7.46 -5.12
C ARG A 15 0.26 -7.69 -6.62
N ILE A 16 -0.93 -7.95 -7.16
CA ILE A 16 -1.11 -8.15 -8.61
C ILE A 16 -0.80 -6.85 -9.36
N ILE A 17 -1.35 -5.71 -8.92
CA ILE A 17 -1.11 -4.40 -9.55
C ILE A 17 0.38 -4.05 -9.52
N ALA A 18 1.05 -4.21 -8.37
CA ALA A 18 2.48 -3.92 -8.26
C ALA A 18 3.33 -4.82 -9.17
N LYS A 19 2.98 -6.11 -9.33
CA LYS A 19 3.66 -7.02 -10.25
C LYS A 19 3.42 -6.65 -11.71
N LEU A 20 2.20 -6.27 -12.07
CA LEU A 20 1.88 -5.82 -13.42
C LEU A 20 2.58 -4.51 -13.75
N ALA A 21 2.66 -3.57 -12.81
CA ALA A 21 3.37 -2.31 -13.02
C ALA A 21 4.88 -2.53 -13.14
N ALA A 22 5.48 -3.39 -12.30
CA ALA A 22 6.94 -3.58 -12.30
C ALA A 22 7.46 -4.49 -13.42
N TRP A 23 6.65 -5.44 -13.91
CA TRP A 23 7.05 -6.43 -14.93
C TRP A 23 6.19 -6.40 -16.20
N GLY A 24 5.25 -5.46 -16.30
CA GLY A 24 4.45 -5.25 -17.50
C GLY A 24 5.30 -4.76 -18.67
N ARG A 25 4.82 -5.00 -19.90
CA ARG A 25 5.45 -4.43 -21.10
C ARG A 25 5.22 -2.92 -21.20
N ASP A 26 4.04 -2.49 -20.77
CA ASP A 26 3.63 -1.08 -20.74
C ASP A 26 3.66 -0.58 -19.30
N LEU A 27 4.33 0.54 -19.09
CA LEU A 27 4.39 1.20 -17.79
C LEU A 27 3.04 1.85 -17.50
N MET A 28 2.53 1.60 -16.30
CA MET A 28 1.40 2.36 -15.74
C MET A 28 1.80 3.83 -15.56
N GLU A 29 1.12 4.75 -16.23
CA GLU A 29 1.43 6.19 -16.21
C GLU A 29 0.20 7.04 -15.87
N GLY A 30 0.41 8.33 -15.60
CA GLY A 30 -0.68 9.30 -15.44
C GLY A 30 -1.51 9.13 -14.17
N SER A 31 -2.84 9.22 -14.31
CA SER A 31 -3.78 9.25 -13.18
C SER A 31 -3.82 7.95 -12.38
N ASP A 32 -3.68 6.80 -13.04
CA ASP A 32 -3.77 5.49 -12.39
C ASP A 32 -2.57 5.22 -11.49
N LEU A 33 -1.38 5.65 -11.93
CA LEU A 33 -0.16 5.59 -11.12
C LEU A 33 -0.28 6.47 -9.88
N ASN A 34 -0.72 7.72 -10.06
CA ASN A 34 -0.90 8.66 -8.95
C ASN A 34 -1.99 8.19 -7.97
N TYR A 35 -3.08 7.61 -8.48
CA TYR A 35 -4.12 7.02 -7.64
C TYR A 35 -3.57 5.87 -6.80
N TYR A 36 -2.79 4.97 -7.41
CA TYR A 36 -2.19 3.84 -6.72
C TYR A 36 -1.16 4.28 -5.66
N PHE A 37 -0.33 5.28 -5.96
CA PHE A 37 0.62 5.85 -5.01
C PHE A 37 -0.09 6.51 -3.82
N ASN A 38 -1.13 7.31 -4.07
CA ASN A 38 -1.92 7.89 -2.98
C ASN A 38 -2.58 6.82 -2.13
N TRP A 39 -3.09 5.75 -2.76
CA TRP A 39 -3.64 4.62 -2.02
C TRP A 39 -2.57 3.95 -1.13
N ILE A 40 -1.38 3.66 -1.65
CA ILE A 40 -0.26 3.12 -0.85
C ILE A 40 0.04 4.02 0.34
N LYS A 41 0.11 5.34 0.14
CA LYS A 41 0.37 6.30 1.22
C LYS A 41 -0.70 6.23 2.31
N THR A 42 -1.98 6.29 1.93
CA THR A 42 -3.08 6.20 2.88
C THR A 42 -2.98 4.91 3.69
N GLN A 43 -2.70 3.77 3.05
CA GLN A 43 -2.57 2.49 3.75
C GLN A 43 -1.39 2.45 4.74
N LEU A 44 -0.24 3.01 4.37
CA LEU A 44 0.94 3.08 5.26
C LEU A 44 0.69 4.06 6.43
N SER A 45 0.08 5.21 6.17
CA SER A 45 -0.23 6.22 7.19
C SER A 45 -1.32 5.77 8.16
N SER A 46 -2.34 5.04 7.70
CA SER A 46 -3.44 4.55 8.54
C SER A 46 -2.97 3.59 9.64
N GLN A 47 -1.80 2.96 9.52
CA GLN A 47 -1.26 2.12 10.59
C GLN A 47 -0.51 2.88 11.69
N LYS A 48 0.08 4.05 11.39
CA LYS A 48 0.74 4.87 12.44
C LYS A 48 -0.24 5.23 13.57
N LEU A 49 -1.54 5.28 13.30
CA LEU A 49 -2.58 5.64 14.25
C LEU A 49 -3.07 4.48 15.15
N HIS A 50 -2.79 3.21 14.83
CA HIS A 50 -3.31 2.05 15.59
C HIS A 50 -2.28 1.43 16.55
N GLY A 51 -1.06 1.94 16.59
CA GLY A 51 0.01 1.46 17.45
C GLY A 51 0.17 2.31 18.70
N THR A 52 -0.82 2.33 19.60
CA THR A 52 -0.72 2.57 21.07
C THR A 52 -2.08 3.00 21.65
N GLY A 53 -2.86 2.05 22.16
CA GLY A 53 -4.03 2.30 22.99
C GLY A 53 -4.19 1.16 24.00
N PRO A 54 -4.18 1.43 25.33
CA PRO A 54 -4.25 0.40 26.35
C PRO A 54 -5.70 0.22 26.83
N ASP A 55 -6.54 -0.51 26.09
CA ASP A 55 -7.86 -0.86 26.60
C ASP A 55 -8.50 -2.04 25.88
N SER A 56 -8.44 -3.16 26.58
CA SER A 56 -9.44 -4.22 26.64
C SER A 56 -10.87 -3.73 26.47
N SER A 57 -11.47 -3.91 25.29
CA SER A 57 -12.91 -4.19 25.15
C SER A 57 -13.32 -4.68 23.75
N GLY A 58 -13.30 -6.01 23.56
CA GLY A 58 -14.50 -6.73 23.15
C GLY A 58 -15.07 -6.64 21.72
N GLN A 59 -14.46 -5.97 20.73
CA GLN A 59 -15.02 -5.98 19.36
C GLN A 59 -13.93 -6.11 18.28
N GLY A 60 -13.75 -7.32 17.74
CA GLY A 60 -13.01 -7.58 16.51
C GLY A 60 -11.54 -7.12 16.51
N THR A 61 -10.74 -7.58 17.48
CA THR A 61 -9.30 -7.25 17.51
C THR A 61 -8.60 -7.96 16.34
N ILE A 62 -8.31 -7.22 15.26
CA ILE A 62 -7.34 -7.65 14.26
C ILE A 62 -6.07 -7.97 15.01
N SER A 63 -5.60 -9.22 14.91
CA SER A 63 -4.41 -9.64 15.62
C SER A 63 -3.26 -8.71 15.19
N PRO A 64 -2.43 -8.17 16.10
CA PRO A 64 -1.35 -7.26 15.73
C PRO A 64 -0.36 -7.86 14.70
N SER A 65 -0.38 -9.19 14.53
CA SER A 65 0.31 -9.91 13.46
C SER A 65 -0.29 -9.70 12.06
N GLU A 66 -1.61 -9.56 11.93
CA GLU A 66 -2.32 -9.39 10.65
C GLU A 66 -2.22 -7.96 10.13
N SER A 67 -2.31 -6.98 11.04
CA SER A 67 -2.03 -5.59 10.69
C SER A 67 -0.58 -5.46 10.19
N SER A 68 0.38 -5.97 10.95
CA SER A 68 1.79 -5.94 10.54
C SER A 68 2.02 -6.60 9.17
N GLN A 69 1.41 -7.77 8.91
CA GLN A 69 1.51 -8.43 7.60
C GLN A 69 0.97 -7.58 6.44
N TYR A 70 -0.14 -6.88 6.65
CA TYR A 70 -0.71 -6.00 5.63
C TYR A 70 0.24 -4.85 5.27
N VAL A 71 0.81 -4.17 6.26
CA VAL A 71 1.77 -3.09 5.98
C VAL A 71 3.07 -3.61 5.38
N GLN A 72 3.56 -4.76 5.83
CA GLN A 72 4.71 -5.40 5.18
C GLN A 72 4.44 -5.71 3.71
N CYS A 73 3.22 -6.11 3.36
CA CYS A 73 2.87 -6.31 1.97
C CYS A 73 2.78 -5.01 1.18
N VAL A 74 2.12 -3.98 1.71
CA VAL A 74 2.00 -2.68 1.02
C VAL A 74 3.39 -2.07 0.80
N ALA A 75 4.26 -2.14 1.82
CA ALA A 75 5.67 -1.77 1.70
C ALA A 75 6.41 -2.61 0.64
N GLY A 76 6.18 -3.92 0.60
CA GLY A 76 6.75 -4.81 -0.42
C GLY A 76 6.27 -4.49 -1.84
N CYS A 77 5.00 -4.07 -2.00
CA CYS A 77 4.45 -3.62 -3.27
C CYS A 77 5.13 -2.33 -3.73
N LEU A 78 5.32 -1.37 -2.82
CA LEU A 78 6.05 -0.14 -3.10
C LEU A 78 7.50 -0.43 -3.50
N GLN A 79 8.22 -1.28 -2.75
CA GLN A 79 9.59 -1.68 -3.07
C GLN A 79 9.70 -2.33 -4.46
N LEU A 80 8.70 -3.12 -4.85
CA LEU A 80 8.67 -3.74 -6.18
C LEU A 80 8.52 -2.69 -7.28
N MET A 81 7.63 -1.72 -7.11
CA MET A 81 7.46 -0.63 -8.07
C MET A 81 8.70 0.27 -8.14
N LEU A 82 9.31 0.61 -7.01
CA LEU A 82 10.53 1.41 -6.96
C LEU A 82 11.76 0.68 -7.55
N ARG A 83 11.64 -0.56 -8.05
CA ARG A 83 12.69 -1.15 -8.90
C ARG A 83 12.76 -0.50 -10.28
N VAL A 84 11.66 0.07 -10.76
CA VAL A 84 11.57 0.78 -12.04
C VAL A 84 11.97 2.24 -11.81
N ASN A 85 12.85 2.79 -12.64
CA ASN A 85 13.41 4.13 -12.41
C ASN A 85 12.35 5.23 -12.56
N GLU A 86 11.48 5.09 -13.55
CA GLU A 86 10.38 5.99 -13.87
C GLU A 86 9.44 6.14 -12.66
N TYR A 87 9.16 5.04 -11.95
CA TYR A 87 8.36 5.05 -10.73
C TYR A 87 9.06 5.67 -9.54
N ARG A 88 10.40 5.69 -9.49
CA ARG A 88 11.13 6.43 -8.44
C ARG A 88 10.93 7.92 -8.60
N PHE A 89 11.09 8.43 -9.82
CA PHE A 89 10.89 9.85 -10.11
C PHE A 89 9.45 10.26 -9.83
N ALA A 90 8.48 9.50 -10.34
CA ALA A 90 7.07 9.75 -10.09
C ALA A 90 6.70 9.67 -8.59
N TRP A 91 7.30 8.75 -7.83
CA TRP A 91 7.07 8.66 -6.38
C TRP A 91 7.60 9.87 -5.61
N VAL A 92 8.79 10.36 -5.98
CA VAL A 92 9.37 11.57 -5.37
C VAL A 92 8.54 12.80 -5.74
N GLU A 93 8.15 12.94 -7.00
CA GLU A 93 7.30 14.05 -7.48
C GLU A 93 5.92 14.05 -6.80
N ALA A 94 5.36 12.86 -6.56
CA ALA A 94 4.11 12.70 -5.83
C ALA A 94 4.24 12.95 -4.31
N ASP A 95 5.35 13.50 -3.82
CA ASP A 95 5.63 13.78 -2.41
C ASP A 95 5.75 12.52 -1.52
N GLY A 96 6.23 11.41 -2.08
CA GLY A 96 6.27 10.11 -1.41
C GLY A 96 7.32 9.95 -0.31
N VAL A 97 8.05 11.01 0.01
CA VAL A 97 9.11 11.04 1.04
C VAL A 97 8.67 11.81 2.28
N ASN A 98 7.64 12.66 2.17
CA ASN A 98 7.06 13.39 3.28
C ASN A 98 5.90 12.55 3.89
N TRP A 99 6.07 12.17 5.16
CA TRP A 99 5.18 11.26 5.91
C TRP A 99 4.71 11.84 7.24
#